data_AF-A0A921Q278-F1
#
_entry.id   AF-A0A921Q278-F1
#
_cell.length_a   1.000
_cell.length_b   1.000
_cell.length_c   1.000
_cell.angle_alpha   90.00
_cell.angle_beta   90.00
_cell.angle_gamma   90.00
#
_symmetry.space_group_name_H-M   'P 1'
#
loop_
_entity.id
_entity.type
_entity.pdbx_description
1 polymer ?
#
loop_
_entity_poly.entity_id
_entity_poly.type
_entity_poly.pdbx_seq_one_letter_code
_entity_poly.pdbx_strand_id
1 'polypeptide(L)'
;MAFMRYRALPQGELTVEEFRAWLAQFDADRDGRISREELQHALRSLDVWFAWWKARDGVRAADANRDGGVQGDDEVARLFAFAQRQLHVKITQQLGYY
;
A
#
# COMPACT_ATOMS: atom_id res chain seq x y z
N MET A 1 25.92 -12.49 5.08
CA MET A 1 24.64 -12.56 4.35
C MET A 1 23.71 -11.51 4.95
N ALA A 2 23.43 -10.43 4.23
CA ALA A 2 22.64 -9.32 4.72
C ALA A 2 21.15 -9.70 4.71
N PHE A 3 20.59 -9.94 5.89
CA PHE A 3 19.14 -9.98 6.06
C PHE A 3 18.61 -8.57 5.77
N MET A 4 18.10 -8.35 4.55
CA MET A 4 17.23 -7.22 4.28
C MET A 4 15.98 -7.40 5.14
N ARG A 5 16.03 -6.84 6.36
CA ARG A 5 14.87 -6.62 7.22
C ARG A 5 13.96 -5.67 6.45
N TYR A 6 12.98 -6.22 5.73
CA TYR A 6 11.83 -5.45 5.29
C TYR A 6 11.29 -4.73 6.52
N ARG A 7 11.36 -3.40 6.50
CA ARG A 7 10.98 -2.55 7.62
C ARG A 7 9.51 -2.86 7.91
N ALA A 8 9.26 -3.56 9.02
CA ALA A 8 7.90 -3.75 9.52
C ALA A 8 7.24 -2.38 9.57
N LEU A 9 6.05 -2.25 8.98
CA LEU A 9 5.32 -0.98 8.97
C LEU A 9 5.28 -0.44 10.41
N PRO A 10 5.67 0.82 10.66
CA PRO A 10 5.62 1.39 12.00
C PRO A 10 4.19 1.21 12.54
N GLN A 11 4.08 0.59 13.72
CA GLN A 11 2.82 0.49 14.43
C GLN A 11 2.47 1.89 14.96
N GLY A 12 1.68 2.63 14.18
CA GLY A 12 1.19 3.97 14.52
C GLY A 12 1.37 4.92 13.34
N GLU A 13 0.25 5.33 12.74
CA GLU A 13 0.13 6.34 11.66
C GLU A 13 1.04 6.11 10.44
N LEU A 14 0.65 5.18 9.57
CA LEU A 14 1.18 5.18 8.20
C LEU A 14 0.55 6.38 7.47
N THR A 15 1.34 7.37 7.06
CA THR A 15 0.84 8.47 6.22
C THR A 15 0.80 8.03 4.76
N VAL A 16 0.11 8.80 3.91
CA VAL A 16 0.12 8.54 2.44
C VAL A 16 1.55 8.59 1.90
N GLU A 17 2.40 9.48 2.44
CA GLU A 17 3.80 9.61 2.07
C GLU A 17 4.64 8.38 2.48
N GLU A 18 4.46 7.89 3.70
CA GLU A 18 5.13 6.67 4.18
C GLU A 18 4.64 5.44 3.41
N PHE A 19 3.34 5.36 3.11
CA PHE A 19 2.77 4.31 2.27
C PHE A 19 3.33 4.36 0.86
N ARG A 20 3.50 5.56 0.28
CA ARG A 20 4.14 5.75 -1.03
C ARG A 20 5.60 5.32 -1.00
N ALA A 21 6.37 5.74 0.01
CA ALA A 21 7.77 5.34 0.16
C ALA A 21 7.92 3.83 0.39
N TRP A 22 6.97 3.22 1.08
CA TRP A 22 6.89 1.77 1.23
C TRP A 22 6.57 1.08 -0.10
N LEU A 23 5.56 1.55 -0.84
CA LEU A 23 5.21 1.02 -2.17
C LEU A 23 6.37 1.16 -3.16
N ALA A 24 7.12 2.26 -3.12
CA ALA A 24 8.30 2.47 -3.96
C ALA A 24 9.44 1.47 -3.69
N GLN A 25 9.42 0.73 -2.57
CA GLN A 25 10.35 -0.38 -2.34
C GLN A 25 9.93 -1.68 -3.04
N PHE A 26 8.66 -1.79 -3.44
CA PHE A 26 8.11 -2.94 -4.17
C PHE A 26 8.05 -2.71 -5.67
N ASP A 27 8.13 -1.45 -6.11
CA ASP A 27 8.35 -1.06 -7.50
C ASP A 27 9.71 -1.62 -7.98
N ALA A 28 9.65 -2.77 -8.65
CA ALA A 28 10.83 -3.54 -9.04
C ALA A 28 11.40 -3.07 -10.38
N ASP A 29 10.54 -2.59 -11.27
CA ASP A 29 10.90 -2.09 -12.59
C ASP A 29 11.18 -0.57 -12.60
N ARG A 30 10.88 0.13 -11.49
CA ARG A 30 11.08 1.57 -11.28
C ARG A 30 10.36 2.40 -12.33
N ASP A 31 9.21 1.92 -12.79
CA ASP A 31 8.38 2.65 -13.73
C ASP A 31 7.57 3.77 -13.05
N GLY A 32 7.58 3.80 -11.70
CA GLY A 32 6.85 4.79 -10.89
C GLY A 32 5.35 4.51 -10.80
N ARG A 33 4.93 3.30 -11.15
CA ARG A 33 3.57 2.77 -11.07
C ARG A 33 3.63 1.49 -10.25
N ILE A 34 2.56 1.21 -9.50
CA ILE A 34 2.46 -0.06 -8.80
C ILE A 34 1.49 -0.95 -9.55
N SER A 35 2.03 -1.98 -10.19
CA SER A 35 1.24 -3.00 -10.86
C SER A 35 0.52 -3.91 -9.87
N ARG A 36 -0.56 -4.57 -10.31
CA ARG A 36 -1.28 -5.55 -9.48
C ARG A 36 -0.38 -6.62 -8.87
N GLU A 37 0.60 -7.09 -9.64
CA GLU A 37 1.56 -8.10 -9.22
C GLU A 37 2.50 -7.58 -8.11
N GLU A 38 2.98 -6.35 -8.25
CA GLU A 38 3.85 -5.70 -7.27
C GLU A 38 3.09 -5.39 -5.98
N LEU A 39 1.86 -4.90 -6.09
CA LEU A 39 0.99 -4.71 -4.93
C LEU A 39 0.71 -6.04 -4.21
N GLN A 40 0.51 -7.13 -4.95
CA GLN A 40 0.34 -8.45 -4.37
C GLN A 40 1.61 -8.90 -3.61
N HIS A 41 2.79 -8.66 -4.18
CA HIS A 41 4.06 -8.92 -3.51
C HIS A 41 4.21 -8.08 -2.24
N ALA A 42 3.81 -6.81 -2.30
CA ALA A 42 3.81 -5.88 -1.17
C ALA A 42 2.89 -6.39 -0.03
N LEU A 43 1.65 -6.76 -0.35
CA LEU A 43 0.70 -7.31 0.62
C LEU A 43 1.15 -8.67 1.19
N ARG A 44 1.83 -9.51 0.40
CA ARG A 44 2.46 -10.74 0.90
C ARG A 44 3.57 -10.44 1.90
N SER A 45 4.37 -9.39 1.67
CA SER A 45 5.42 -8.97 2.60
C SER A 45 4.85 -8.49 3.95
N LEU A 46 3.62 -8.00 3.95
CA LEU A 46 2.86 -7.63 5.16
C LEU A 46 2.12 -8.79 5.83
N ASP A 47 2.33 -10.03 5.37
CA ASP A 47 1.64 -11.23 5.83
C ASP A 47 0.10 -11.11 5.76
N VAL A 48 -0.40 -10.34 4.79
CA VAL A 48 -1.84 -10.12 4.63
C VAL A 48 -2.49 -11.36 4.03
N TRP A 49 -3.46 -11.91 4.75
CA TRP A 49 -4.27 -13.00 4.25
C TRP A 49 -5.11 -12.58 3.05
N PHE A 50 -5.14 -13.41 2.00
CA PHE A 50 -5.75 -13.12 0.70
C PHE A 50 -5.12 -11.94 -0.07
N ALA A 51 -3.80 -11.74 0.04
CA ALA A 51 -3.06 -10.71 -0.68
C ALA A 51 -3.40 -10.60 -2.20
N TRP A 52 -3.57 -11.72 -2.90
CA TRP A 52 -3.95 -11.72 -4.32
C TRP A 52 -5.33 -11.08 -4.57
N TRP A 53 -6.33 -11.45 -3.77
CA TRP A 53 -7.69 -10.92 -3.91
C TRP A 53 -7.73 -9.43 -3.51
N LYS A 54 -7.06 -9.07 -2.40
CA LYS A 54 -6.98 -7.68 -1.94
C LYS A 54 -6.18 -6.78 -2.87
N ALA A 55 -5.10 -7.27 -3.48
CA ALA A 55 -4.37 -6.51 -4.50
C ALA A 55 -5.26 -6.24 -5.70
N ARG A 56 -5.98 -7.26 -6.19
CA ARG A 56 -6.90 -7.09 -7.32
C ARG A 56 -8.02 -6.10 -7.03
N ASP A 57 -8.60 -6.18 -5.84
CA ASP A 57 -9.68 -5.27 -5.42
C ASP A 57 -9.15 -3.84 -5.18
N GLY A 58 -8.00 -3.73 -4.52
CA GLY A 58 -7.32 -2.46 -4.23
C GLY A 58 -6.87 -1.71 -5.49
N VAL A 59 -6.21 -2.38 -6.44
CA VAL A 59 -5.90 -1.78 -7.75
C VAL A 59 -7.19 -1.36 -8.43
N ARG A 60 -8.19 -2.23 -8.53
CA ARG A 60 -9.45 -1.88 -9.21
C ARG A 60 -10.19 -0.71 -8.56
N ALA A 61 -10.07 -0.52 -7.25
CA ALA A 61 -10.69 0.59 -6.53
C ALA A 61 -9.89 1.90 -6.67
N ALA A 62 -8.57 1.80 -6.80
CA ALA A 62 -7.66 2.96 -6.95
C ALA A 62 -7.54 3.43 -8.40
N ASP A 63 -7.43 2.49 -9.34
CA ASP A 63 -7.25 2.62 -10.79
C ASP A 63 -8.45 3.36 -11.42
N ALA A 64 -8.33 4.69 -11.48
CA ALA A 64 -9.37 5.57 -12.01
C ALA A 64 -9.25 5.69 -13.54
N ASN A 65 -8.01 5.64 -14.02
CA ASN A 65 -7.64 5.81 -15.41
C ASN A 65 -7.72 4.50 -16.23
N ARG A 66 -7.94 3.36 -15.56
CA ARG A 66 -7.99 1.99 -16.11
C ARG A 66 -6.68 1.58 -16.78
N ASP A 67 -5.56 2.07 -16.28
CA ASP A 67 -4.23 1.72 -16.77
C ASP A 67 -3.69 0.40 -16.18
N GLY A 68 -4.41 -0.18 -15.21
CA GLY A 68 -4.07 -1.44 -14.58
C GLY A 68 -3.00 -1.34 -13.49
N GLY A 69 -2.59 -0.13 -13.15
CA GLY A 69 -1.66 0.18 -12.07
C GLY A 69 -2.22 1.24 -11.11
N VAL A 70 -1.41 1.57 -10.11
CA VAL A 70 -1.69 2.69 -9.20
C VAL A 70 -0.55 3.68 -9.37
N GLN A 71 -0.85 4.85 -9.92
CA GLN A 71 0.12 5.92 -10.18
C GLN A 71 -0.36 7.27 -9.63
N GLY A 72 0.59 8.01 -9.04
CA GLY A 72 0.34 9.36 -8.55
C GLY A 72 -0.37 9.41 -7.20
N ASP A 73 -0.42 10.60 -6.62
CA ASP A 73 -0.83 10.80 -5.24
C ASP A 73 -2.33 10.48 -5.01
N ASP A 74 -3.21 10.76 -5.98
CA ASP A 74 -4.64 10.47 -5.87
C ASP A 74 -4.96 8.97 -5.82
N GLU A 75 -4.33 8.17 -6.70
CA GLU A 75 -4.58 6.73 -6.76
C GLU A 75 -3.92 6.01 -5.58
N VAL A 76 -2.72 6.45 -5.17
CA VAL A 76 -2.05 5.97 -3.97
C VAL A 76 -2.86 6.29 -2.72
N ALA A 77 -3.47 7.47 -2.63
CA ALA A 77 -4.34 7.83 -1.51
C ALA A 77 -5.62 6.97 -1.46
N ARG A 78 -6.22 6.64 -2.61
CA ARG A 78 -7.37 5.72 -2.69
C ARG A 78 -7.00 4.32 -2.26
N LEU A 79 -5.84 3.83 -2.72
CA LEU A 79 -5.33 2.54 -2.33
C LEU A 79 -5.02 2.50 -0.82
N PHE A 80 -4.46 3.57 -0.28
CA PHE A 80 -4.21 3.73 1.14
C PHE A 80 -5.51 3.70 1.96
N ALA A 81 -6.54 4.42 1.53
CA ALA A 81 -7.86 4.38 2.17
C ALA A 81 -8.50 2.98 2.10
N PHE A 82 -8.30 2.25 1.01
CA PHE A 82 -8.73 0.86 0.88
C PHE A 82 -7.98 -0.06 1.85
N ALA A 83 -6.65 0.07 1.91
CA ALA A 83 -5.79 -0.66 2.84
C ALA A 83 -6.19 -0.37 4.30
N GLN A 84 -6.43 0.89 4.67
CA GLN A 84 -6.91 1.29 5.99
C GLN A 84 -8.22 0.59 6.38
N ARG A 85 -9.20 0.53 5.45
CA ARG A 85 -10.50 -0.11 5.70
C ARG A 85 -10.43 -1.63 5.74
N GLN A 86 -9.55 -2.24 4.94
CA GLN A 86 -9.52 -3.70 4.72
C GLN A 86 -8.43 -4.43 5.50
N LEU A 87 -7.42 -3.72 6.02
CA LEU A 87 -6.27 -4.33 6.71
C LEU A 87 -6.33 -4.20 8.23
N HIS A 88 -7.37 -3.58 8.83
CA HIS A 88 -7.44 -3.34 10.28
C HIS A 88 -6.13 -2.77 10.86
N VAL A 89 -5.34 -2.07 10.04
CA VAL A 89 -4.23 -1.27 10.53
C VAL A 89 -4.90 -0.18 11.34
N LYS A 90 -4.67 -0.16 12.66
CA LYS A 90 -5.26 0.80 13.59
C LYS A 90 -4.82 2.21 13.21
N ILE A 91 -5.49 2.80 12.23
CA ILE A 91 -5.40 4.22 11.91
C ILE A 91 -6.45 4.86 12.81
N THR A 92 -6.08 4.96 14.09
CA THR A 92 -6.83 5.79 15.03
C THR A 92 -6.57 7.22 14.61
N GLN A 93 -7.60 7.89 14.09
CA GLN A 93 -7.61 9.35 14.06
C GLN A 93 -7.26 9.81 15.47
N GLN A 94 -6.07 10.38 15.65
CA GLN A 94 -5.77 11.12 16.86
C GLN A 94 -6.72 12.32 16.84
N LEU A 95 -7.86 12.17 17.50
CA LEU A 95 -8.68 13.29 17.93
C LEU A 95 -7.73 14.26 18.60
N GLY A 96 -7.57 15.43 18.01
CA GLY A 96 -6.81 16.52 18.58
C GLY A 96 -7.35 16.80 19.98
N TYR A 97 -6.52 16.54 20.97
CA TYR A 97 -6.69 17.11 22.30
C TYR A 97 -5.92 18.43 22.30
N TYR A 98 -6.67 19.52 22.13
CA TYR A 98 -6.38 20.78 22.81
C TYR A 98 -7.12 20.76 24.16
#